data_AF-A0A4Y7Q9A5-F1
#
_entry.id   AF-A0A4Y7Q9A5-F1
#
_cell.length_a   1.000
_cell.length_b   1.000
_cell.length_c   1.000
_cell.angle_alpha   90.00
_cell.angle_beta   90.00
_cell.angle_gamma   90.00
#
_symmetry.space_group_name_H-M   'P 1'
#
loop_
_entity.id
_entity.type
_entity.pdbx_description
1 polymer ?
#
loop_
_entity_poly.entity_id
_entity_poly.type
_entity_poly.pdbx_seq_one_letter_code
_entity_poly.pdbx_strand_id
1 'polypeptide(L)'
;MLLGYGQRSGFPAEIVLEICLLVTPIDLLKLYYTCRYFKTFLGQRPWVWRRARQRFLPPIPDPVLPPDPTANWSEVAYISLIFGGGKCSICHVPVQTLPNSFAMKERRCKRLACITRWK
;
A
#
# COMPACT_ATOMS: atom_id res chain seq x y z
N MET A 1 19.86 14.79 -29.35
CA MET A 1 20.65 14.52 -28.13
C MET A 1 20.08 13.27 -27.48
N LEU A 2 20.54 12.10 -27.95
CA LEU A 2 20.11 10.79 -27.48
C LEU A 2 20.91 10.47 -26.21
N LEU A 3 20.27 10.54 -25.05
CA LEU A 3 20.88 10.00 -23.84
C LEU A 3 20.83 8.48 -23.93
N GLY A 4 21.99 7.89 -24.22
CA GLY A 4 22.23 6.46 -24.13
C GLY A 4 21.89 5.97 -22.73
N TYR A 5 20.78 5.26 -22.61
CA TYR A 5 20.56 4.36 -21.49
C TYR A 5 21.48 3.16 -21.70
N GLY A 6 22.75 3.35 -21.33
CA GLY A 6 23.71 2.27 -21.18
C GLY A 6 23.04 1.13 -20.44
N GLN A 7 23.11 -0.04 -21.06
CA GLN A 7 22.62 -1.32 -20.58
C GLN A 7 23.01 -1.48 -19.11
N ARG A 8 22.07 -1.22 -18.20
CA ARG A 8 22.32 -1.34 -16.76
C ARG A 8 22.55 -2.83 -16.51
N SER A 9 23.73 -3.16 -15.99
CA SER A 9 24.03 -4.40 -15.27
C SER A 9 23.12 -4.50 -14.02
N GLY A 10 21.83 -4.70 -14.25
CA GLY A 10 20.80 -4.85 -13.23
C GLY A 10 20.23 -6.25 -13.29
N PHE A 11 19.64 -6.69 -12.18
CA PHE A 11 18.90 -7.95 -12.15
C PHE A 11 17.83 -7.99 -13.25
N PRO A 12 17.61 -9.15 -13.89
CA PRO A 12 16.49 -9.34 -14.81
C PRO A 12 15.17 -8.94 -14.14
N ALA A 13 14.23 -8.41 -14.94
CA ALA A 13 12.94 -7.94 -14.44
C ALA A 13 12.15 -9.05 -13.74
N GLU A 14 12.33 -10.29 -14.19
CA GLU A 14 11.74 -11.50 -13.66
C GLU A 14 12.25 -11.79 -12.25
N ILE A 15 13.55 -11.64 -12.01
CA ILE A 15 14.14 -11.82 -10.68
C ILE A 15 13.64 -10.76 -9.71
N VAL A 16 13.56 -9.50 -10.16
CA VAL A 16 12.99 -8.41 -9.35
C VAL A 16 11.53 -8.69 -9.03
N LEU A 17 10.76 -9.22 -10.00
CA LEU A 17 9.37 -9.60 -9.81
C LEU A 17 9.22 -10.69 -8.76
N GLU A 18 10.00 -11.77 -8.85
CA GLU A 18 9.97 -12.87 -7.87
C GLU A 18 10.24 -12.38 -6.45
N ILE A 19 11.24 -11.49 -6.28
CA ILE A 19 11.51 -10.86 -4.99
C ILE A 19 10.28 -10.06 -4.51
N CYS A 20 9.66 -9.29 -5.39
CA CYS A 20 8.46 -8.51 -5.06
C CYS A 20 7.27 -9.40 -4.66
N LEU A 21 7.15 -10.60 -5.22
CA LEU A 21 6.08 -11.54 -4.88
C LEU A 21 6.25 -12.19 -3.51
N LEU A 22 7.46 -12.17 -2.94
CA LEU A 22 7.78 -12.78 -1.64
C LEU A 22 7.67 -11.82 -0.46
N VAL A 23 7.68 -10.51 -0.69
CA VAL A 23 7.68 -9.50 0.38
C VAL A 23 6.27 -9.07 0.80
N THR A 24 6.17 -8.44 1.96
CA THR A 24 4.88 -7.95 2.50
C THR A 24 4.38 -6.72 1.72
N PRO A 25 3.08 -6.40 1.76
CA PRO A 25 2.56 -5.16 1.17
C PRO A 25 3.24 -3.89 1.69
N ILE A 26 3.68 -3.89 2.96
CA ILE A 26 4.39 -2.76 3.59
C ILE A 26 5.75 -2.58 2.93
N ASP A 27 6.48 -3.66 2.70
CA ASP A 27 7.81 -3.61 2.12
C ASP A 27 7.75 -3.26 0.62
N LEU A 28 6.73 -3.74 -0.09
CA LEU A 28 6.41 -3.25 -1.44
C LEU A 28 6.15 -1.75 -1.45
N LEU A 29 5.44 -1.23 -0.45
CA LEU A 29 5.17 0.21 -0.35
C LEU A 29 6.45 1.01 -0.14
N LYS A 30 7.33 0.54 0.74
CA LYS A 30 8.66 1.15 0.93
C LYS A 30 9.46 1.12 -0.37
N LEU A 31 9.52 -0.03 -1.06
CA LEU A 31 10.18 -0.17 -2.36
C LEU A 31 9.62 0.81 -3.38
N TYR A 32 8.30 0.91 -3.50
CA TYR A 32 7.63 1.83 -4.42
C TYR A 32 8.04 3.29 -4.21
N TYR A 33 8.23 3.73 -2.96
CA TYR A 33 8.63 5.09 -2.63
C TYR A 33 10.15 5.32 -2.63
N THR A 34 10.98 4.30 -2.87
CA THR A 34 12.46 4.47 -2.85
C THR A 34 13.02 5.13 -4.10
N CYS A 35 12.63 4.68 -5.30
CA CYS A 35 13.21 5.18 -6.55
C CYS A 35 12.24 5.08 -7.72
N ARG A 36 12.54 5.83 -8.79
CA ARG A 36 11.70 5.89 -9.99
C ARG A 36 11.50 4.52 -10.65
N TYR A 37 12.54 3.67 -10.62
CA TYR A 37 12.46 2.32 -11.20
C TYR A 37 11.38 1.49 -10.51
N PHE A 38 11.41 1.35 -9.19
CA PHE A 38 10.40 0.58 -8.45
C PHE A 38 9.01 1.23 -8.55
N LYS A 39 8.94 2.56 -8.52
CA LYS A 39 7.68 3.29 -8.72
C LYS A 39 7.01 2.92 -10.05
N THR A 40 7.76 2.93 -11.15
CA THR A 40 7.26 2.53 -12.48
C THR A 40 6.99 1.03 -12.54
N PHE A 41 7.92 0.20 -12.06
CA PHE A 41 7.85 -1.26 -12.13
C PHE A 41 6.62 -1.82 -11.40
N LEU A 42 6.39 -1.39 -10.17
CA LEU A 42 5.24 -1.81 -9.35
C LEU A 42 3.96 -1.08 -9.74
N GLY A 43 4.04 0.16 -10.24
CA GLY A 43 2.88 0.92 -10.71
C GLY A 43 2.20 0.29 -11.93
N GLN A 44 2.98 -0.36 -12.81
CA GLN A 44 2.47 -1.09 -13.97
C GLN A 44 1.94 -2.50 -13.62
N ARG A 45 2.08 -2.95 -12.37
CA ARG A 45 1.78 -4.33 -11.95
C ARG A 45 0.85 -4.37 -10.74
N PRO A 46 -0.40 -3.90 -10.86
CA PRO A 46 -1.37 -3.89 -9.76
C PRO A 46 -1.61 -5.27 -9.12
N TRP A 47 -1.49 -6.34 -9.92
CA TRP A 47 -1.68 -7.71 -9.45
C TRP A 47 -0.64 -8.17 -8.40
N VAL A 48 0.58 -7.60 -8.40
CA VAL A 48 1.61 -7.89 -7.37
C VAL A 48 1.11 -7.44 -6.00
N TRP A 49 0.52 -6.24 -5.93
CA TRP A 49 -0.08 -5.69 -4.72
C TRP A 49 -1.25 -6.56 -4.24
N ARG A 50 -2.15 -6.94 -5.16
CA ARG A 50 -3.26 -7.84 -4.85
C ARG A 50 -2.79 -9.16 -4.26
N ARG A 51 -1.78 -9.79 -4.86
CA ARG A 51 -1.21 -11.03 -4.34
C ARG A 51 -0.59 -10.84 -2.95
N ALA A 52 0.16 -9.76 -2.74
CA ALA A 52 0.77 -9.47 -1.45
C ALA A 52 -0.30 -9.26 -0.35
N ARG A 53 -1.42 -8.59 -0.68
CA ARG A 53 -2.56 -8.41 0.23
C ARG A 53 -3.22 -9.72 0.64
N GLN A 54 -3.47 -10.61 -0.33
CA GLN A 54 -4.09 -11.91 -0.09
C GLN A 54 -3.22 -12.83 0.78
N ARG A 55 -1.88 -12.67 0.69
CA ARG A 55 -0.91 -13.42 1.50
C ARG A 55 -0.65 -12.79 2.88
N PHE A 56 -1.09 -11.56 3.13
CA PHE A 56 -0.93 -10.92 4.43
C PHE A 56 -1.82 -11.61 5.48
N LEU A 57 -1.44 -11.52 6.77
CA LEU A 57 -2.18 -12.17 7.86
C LEU A 57 -2.60 -11.13 8.91
N PRO A 58 -3.91 -10.91 9.13
CA PRO A 58 -5.03 -11.46 8.34
C PRO A 58 -5.03 -10.92 6.90
N PRO A 59 -5.65 -11.64 5.94
CA PRO A 59 -5.74 -11.16 4.56
C PRO A 59 -6.39 -9.78 4.47
N ILE A 60 -5.83 -8.92 3.63
CA ILE A 60 -6.38 -7.57 3.42
C ILE A 60 -7.52 -7.67 2.42
N PRO A 61 -8.73 -7.19 2.77
CA PRO A 61 -9.88 -7.29 1.90
C PRO A 61 -9.67 -6.48 0.61
N ASP A 62 -10.34 -6.92 -0.45
CA ASP A 62 -10.39 -6.13 -1.67
C ASP A 62 -11.09 -4.79 -1.42
N PRO A 63 -10.65 -3.71 -2.07
CA PRO A 63 -11.22 -2.40 -1.86
C PRO A 63 -12.65 -2.33 -2.40
N VAL A 64 -13.52 -1.63 -1.66
CA VAL A 64 -14.80 -1.21 -2.19
C VAL A 64 -14.54 -0.10 -3.20
N LEU A 65 -14.71 -0.42 -4.49
CA LEU A 65 -14.54 0.53 -5.57
C LEU A 65 -15.78 1.42 -5.66
N PRO A 66 -15.62 2.74 -5.84
CA PRO A 66 -16.75 3.60 -6.15
C PRO A 66 -17.39 3.18 -7.49
N PRO A 67 -18.69 3.45 -7.68
CA PRO A 67 -19.40 3.11 -8.92
C PRO A 67 -18.83 3.82 -10.16
N ASP A 68 -18.08 4.90 -9.96
CA ASP A 68 -17.33 5.57 -11.02
C ASP A 68 -15.85 5.11 -11.02
N PRO A 69 -15.41 4.35 -12.03
CA PRO A 69 -14.03 3.88 -12.15
C PRO A 69 -13.01 4.98 -12.45
N THR A 70 -13.43 6.23 -12.73
CA THR A 70 -12.51 7.38 -12.90
C THR A 70 -12.01 7.97 -11.57
N ALA A 71 -12.55 7.52 -10.44
CA ALA A 71 -12.21 8.04 -9.13
C ALA A 71 -10.83 7.58 -8.63
N ASN A 72 -9.74 8.20 -9.10
CA ASN A 72 -8.37 8.24 -8.51
C ASN A 72 -7.89 7.00 -7.73
N TRP A 73 -8.32 5.80 -8.13
CA TRP A 73 -8.05 4.58 -7.39
C TRP A 73 -6.86 3.87 -8.02
N SER A 74 -5.96 3.42 -7.16
CA SER A 74 -4.90 2.50 -7.53
C SER A 74 -4.63 1.58 -6.35
N GLU A 75 -4.15 0.36 -6.64
CA GLU A 75 -3.70 -0.56 -5.59
C GLU A 75 -2.68 0.10 -4.67
N VAL A 76 -1.75 0.88 -5.23
CA VAL A 76 -0.75 1.61 -4.43
C VAL A 76 -1.43 2.58 -3.47
N ALA A 77 -2.38 3.40 -3.94
CA ALA A 77 -3.10 4.34 -3.08
C ALA A 77 -3.90 3.62 -1.98
N TYR A 78 -4.47 2.46 -2.28
CA TYR A 78 -5.16 1.63 -1.28
C TYR A 78 -4.20 1.07 -0.23
N ILE A 79 -3.03 0.59 -0.64
CA ILE A 79 -1.99 0.11 0.28
C ILE A 79 -1.42 1.26 1.12
N SER A 80 -1.17 2.43 0.53
CA SER A 80 -0.78 3.64 1.26
C SER A 80 -1.85 4.04 2.28
N LEU A 81 -3.13 3.92 1.91
CA LEU A 81 -4.23 4.19 2.82
C LEU A 81 -4.25 3.24 4.01
N ILE A 82 -3.82 1.97 3.85
CA ILE A 82 -3.82 0.98 4.94
C ILE A 82 -2.57 1.14 5.82
N PHE A 83 -1.41 1.23 5.20
CA PHE A 83 -0.10 1.10 5.87
C PHE A 83 0.68 2.41 6.00
N GLY A 84 0.29 3.47 5.30
CA GLY A 84 0.94 4.79 5.39
C GLY A 84 0.61 5.57 6.68
N GLY A 85 -0.10 4.94 7.61
CA GLY A 85 -0.59 5.58 8.82
C GLY A 85 -1.79 6.51 8.57
N GLY A 86 -2.17 7.26 9.59
CA GLY A 86 -3.27 8.20 9.52
C GLY A 86 -3.50 8.91 10.85
N LYS A 87 -4.68 9.48 11.02
CA LYS A 87 -5.10 10.11 12.29
C LYS A 87 -6.14 9.23 12.99
N CYS A 88 -6.13 9.23 14.32
CA CYS A 88 -7.19 8.61 15.08
C CYS A 88 -8.54 9.29 14.79
N SER A 89 -9.59 8.53 14.51
CA SER A 89 -10.93 9.04 14.20
C SER A 89 -11.63 9.74 15.36
N ILE A 90 -11.07 9.66 16.58
CA ILE A 90 -11.63 10.23 17.81
C ILE A 90 -10.83 11.44 18.31
N CYS A 91 -9.51 11.29 18.48
CA CYS A 91 -8.65 12.36 19.04
C CYS A 91 -7.74 13.01 18.01
N HIS A 92 -7.78 12.58 16.74
CA HIS A 92 -7.01 13.13 15.62
C HIS A 92 -5.49 13.09 15.73
N VAL A 93 -4.95 12.46 16.78
CA VAL A 93 -3.51 12.22 16.94
C VAL A 93 -3.02 11.26 15.83
N PRO A 94 -1.83 11.50 15.24
CA PRO A 94 -1.22 10.59 14.27
C PRO A 94 -1.02 9.18 14.85
N VAL A 95 -1.32 8.16 14.05
CA VAL A 95 -1.17 6.75 14.40
C VAL A 95 -0.67 5.95 13.20
N GLN A 96 0.12 4.92 13.48
CA GLN A 96 0.61 3.95 12.50
C GLN A 96 -0.15 2.61 12.56
N THR A 97 -1.27 2.58 13.27
CA THR A 97 -2.12 1.38 13.37
C THR A 97 -2.87 1.15 12.05
N LEU A 98 -3.10 -0.13 11.76
CA LEU A 98 -4.01 -0.52 10.69
C LEU A 98 -5.41 0.04 10.96
N PRO A 99 -6.20 0.30 9.90
CA PRO A 99 -7.60 0.65 10.07
C PRO A 99 -8.35 -0.42 10.88
N ASN A 100 -9.14 0.01 11.86
CA ASN A 100 -10.09 -0.86 12.54
C ASN A 100 -11.24 -1.27 11.60
N SER A 101 -11.55 -0.42 10.62
CA SER A 101 -12.50 -0.68 9.53
C SER A 101 -11.90 -0.22 8.21
N PHE A 102 -11.69 -1.14 7.26
CA PHE A 102 -11.15 -0.84 5.93
C PHE A 102 -12.14 -0.01 5.10
N ALA A 103 -13.44 -0.32 5.19
CA ALA A 103 -14.49 0.40 4.46
C ALA A 103 -14.62 1.86 4.92
N MET A 104 -14.63 2.09 6.24
CA MET A 104 -14.75 3.43 6.80
C MET A 104 -13.39 4.16 6.92
N LYS A 105 -12.28 3.47 6.65
CA LYS A 105 -10.91 3.99 6.77
C LYS A 105 -10.59 4.49 8.19
N GLU A 106 -11.29 3.96 9.19
CA GLU A 106 -11.21 4.43 10.57
C GLU A 106 -10.02 3.84 11.31
N ARG A 107 -9.38 4.66 12.14
CA ARG A 107 -8.24 4.26 12.97
C ARG A 107 -8.45 4.70 14.41
N ARG A 108 -8.00 3.87 15.35
CA ARG A 108 -7.99 4.20 16.77
C ARG A 108 -6.55 4.18 17.31
N CYS A 109 -6.25 5.16 18.17
CA CYS A 109 -5.04 5.13 18.97
C CYS A 109 -5.24 4.23 20.20
N LYS A 110 -4.16 3.91 20.91
CA LYS A 110 -4.18 3.03 22.09
C LYS A 110 -4.66 3.71 23.38
N ARG A 111 -5.09 4.97 23.34
CA ARG A 111 -5.61 5.66 24.53
C ARG A 111 -6.95 5.05 24.92
N LEU A 112 -7.11 4.68 26.18
CA LEU A 112 -8.34 4.07 26.73
C LEU A 112 -9.61 4.82 26.31
N ALA A 113 -9.61 6.15 26.43
CA ALA A 113 -10.73 7.01 26.02
C ALA A 113 -11.11 6.91 24.53
N CYS A 114 -10.18 6.52 23.65
CA CYS A 114 -10.45 6.32 22.22
C CYS A 114 -10.82 4.88 21.89
N ILE A 115 -10.45 3.91 22.74
CA ILE A 115 -10.80 2.50 22.57
C ILE A 115 -12.28 2.30 22.96
N THR A 116 -12.69 2.84 24.11
CA THR A 116 -14.03 2.61 24.69
C THR A 116 -15.15 3.44 24.05
N ARG A 117 -14.81 4.49 23.28
CA ARG A 117 -15.79 5.35 22.65
C ARG A 117 -16.32 4.72 21.37
N TRP A 118 -17.58 4.32 21.36
CA TRP A 118 -18.30 3.91 20.16
C TRP A 118 -18.88 5.15 19.46
N LYS A 119 -18.85 5.15 18.13
CA LYS A 119 -19.51 6.17 17.31
C LYS A 119 -20.87 5.63 16.91
#